data_AF-A0A524DJ49-F1
#
_entry.id   AF-A0A524DJ49-F1
#
_cell.length_a   1.000
_cell.length_b   1.000
_cell.length_c   1.000
_cell.angle_alpha   90.00
_cell.angle_beta   90.00
_cell.angle_gamma   90.00
#
_symmetry.space_group_name_H-M   'P 1'
#
loop_
_entity.id
_entity.type
_entity.pdbx_description
1 polymer ?
#
loop_
_entity_poly.entity_id
_entity_poly.type
_entity_poly.pdbx_seq_one_letter_code
_entity_poly.pdbx_strand_id
1 'polypeptide(L)'
;MGEKSPEDEVNKLEDTVKKVLDGVSGIESATDTDLSSLEGVVQNALTELTDLENNLLDVISPSSGSQEDKDSNYLLAVRRLQNAMKVALLDGARKKDFKTFEEGFNFYNNALEIITATGIQSEIDQVMSEFAQTLIKIITKPENIKNPEFKPFAFKACKNLAEIYDYFKNFEISGKFHNRAAGLISDNPLIAELEYFQSVIDYFLLNDLKKANEQSAKLKFKHIVIFANDLTTALNETKPELIDQIQAKIEVLAAQKGFNAKNITFLLNLIKDRIKESSGKVTAQTIKAPSD
;
A
#
# COMPACT_ATOMS: atom_id res chain seq x y z
N MET A 1 -1.74 23.04 -34.00
CA MET A 1 -1.04 22.13 -33.07
C MET A 1 -2.10 21.17 -32.56
N GLY A 2 -2.01 19.88 -32.91
CA GLY A 2 -3.09 18.92 -32.70
C GLY A 2 -3.23 18.50 -31.25
N GLU A 3 -4.45 18.53 -30.74
CA GLU A 3 -4.86 17.93 -29.47
C GLU A 3 -4.56 16.43 -29.50
N LYS A 4 -3.81 15.93 -28.52
CA LYS A 4 -3.61 14.49 -28.33
C LYS A 4 -4.89 13.92 -27.73
N SER A 5 -5.45 12.90 -28.37
CA SER A 5 -6.65 12.21 -27.89
C SER A 5 -6.32 11.44 -26.60
N PRO A 6 -7.23 11.35 -25.62
CA PRO A 6 -7.08 10.48 -24.44
C PRO A 6 -6.72 9.03 -24.79
N GLU A 7 -7.12 8.54 -25.98
CA GLU A 7 -6.72 7.22 -26.48
C GLU A 7 -5.20 7.10 -26.73
N ASP A 8 -4.52 8.20 -27.10
CA ASP A 8 -3.07 8.21 -27.32
C ASP A 8 -2.28 8.12 -26.00
N GLU A 9 -2.87 8.56 -24.88
CA GLU A 9 -2.26 8.44 -23.55
C GLU A 9 -2.46 7.05 -22.95
N VAL A 10 -3.63 6.46 -23.14
CA VAL A 10 -3.92 5.07 -22.71
C VAL A 10 -3.06 4.07 -23.49
N ASN A 11 -2.94 4.23 -24.82
CA ASN A 11 -2.08 3.37 -25.64
C ASN A 11 -0.60 3.48 -25.25
N LYS A 12 -0.13 4.66 -24.84
CA LYS A 12 1.24 4.84 -24.32
C LYS A 12 1.46 4.18 -22.96
N LEU A 13 0.45 4.19 -22.09
CA LEU A 13 0.49 3.50 -20.81
C LEU A 13 0.52 1.99 -21.01
N GLU A 14 -0.29 1.45 -21.92
CA GLU A 14 -0.27 0.03 -22.27
C GLU A 14 1.06 -0.41 -22.88
N ASP A 15 1.65 0.38 -23.79
CA ASP A 15 2.98 0.10 -24.34
C ASP A 15 4.10 0.17 -23.29
N THR A 16 3.95 1.06 -22.30
CA THR A 16 4.90 1.18 -21.19
C THR A 16 4.81 -0.01 -20.25
N VAL A 17 3.59 -0.44 -19.90
CA VAL A 17 3.34 -1.65 -19.09
C VAL A 17 3.85 -2.89 -19.82
N LYS A 18 3.63 -2.99 -21.13
CA LYS A 18 4.11 -4.11 -21.95
C LYS A 18 5.64 -4.17 -22.02
N LYS A 19 6.33 -3.03 -22.17
CA LYS A 19 7.80 -2.96 -22.10
C LYS A 19 8.35 -3.34 -20.73
N VAL A 20 7.66 -2.98 -19.65
CA VAL A 20 8.06 -3.39 -18.29
C VAL A 20 7.89 -4.91 -18.11
N LEU A 21 6.81 -5.49 -18.63
CA LEU A 21 6.56 -6.94 -18.57
C LEU A 21 7.53 -7.73 -19.46
N ASP A 22 7.83 -7.26 -20.67
CA ASP A 22 8.81 -7.87 -21.56
C ASP A 22 10.24 -7.76 -20.96
N GLY A 23 10.55 -6.65 -20.29
CA GLY A 23 11.80 -6.47 -19.54
C GLY A 23 11.96 -7.43 -18.36
N VAL A 24 10.87 -7.85 -17.72
CA VAL A 24 10.88 -8.86 -16.63
C VAL A 24 11.18 -10.27 -17.14
N SER A 25 10.92 -10.56 -18.43
CA SER A 25 11.18 -11.87 -19.03
C SER A 25 12.64 -12.10 -19.46
N GLY A 26 13.46 -11.04 -19.51
CA GLY A 26 14.82 -11.06 -20.06
C GLY A 26 15.97 -10.83 -19.07
N ILE A 27 15.73 -10.82 -17.75
CA ILE A 27 16.77 -10.54 -16.74
C ILE A 27 17.56 -11.81 -16.43
N GLU A 28 18.30 -12.30 -17.42
CA GLU A 28 19.55 -13.02 -17.21
C GLU A 28 20.67 -12.05 -17.60
N SER A 29 21.41 -11.56 -16.60
CA SER A 29 22.58 -10.67 -16.67
C SER A 29 22.33 -9.15 -16.75
N ALA A 30 22.63 -8.44 -15.65
CA ALA A 30 23.04 -7.04 -15.70
C ALA A 30 23.94 -6.72 -14.48
N THR A 31 25.18 -6.32 -14.77
CA THR A 31 26.22 -5.86 -13.85
C THR A 31 26.48 -4.36 -14.07
N ASP A 32 26.86 -3.65 -13.01
CA ASP A 32 27.49 -2.31 -12.93
C ASP A 32 26.78 -1.04 -13.44
N THR A 33 25.71 -1.09 -14.22
CA THR A 33 25.02 0.12 -14.73
C THR A 33 24.12 0.81 -13.68
N ASP A 34 23.85 0.18 -12.54
CA ASP A 34 22.91 0.67 -11.50
C ASP A 34 23.54 1.58 -10.42
N LEU A 35 24.88 1.72 -10.39
CA LEU A 35 25.59 2.45 -9.33
C LEU A 35 25.68 3.96 -9.56
N SER A 36 25.91 4.40 -10.80
CA SER A 36 26.06 5.82 -11.16
C SER A 36 24.74 6.59 -11.10
N SER A 37 23.61 5.92 -11.34
CA SER A 37 22.28 6.51 -11.20
C SER A 37 21.89 6.74 -9.74
N LEU A 38 22.39 5.91 -8.81
CA LEU A 38 22.13 6.04 -7.38
C LEU A 38 22.89 7.24 -6.78
N GLU A 39 24.14 7.47 -7.20
CA GLU A 39 24.94 8.63 -6.75
C GLU A 39 24.32 9.96 -7.17
N GLY A 40 23.80 10.06 -8.40
CA GLY A 40 23.08 11.25 -8.86
C GLY A 40 21.77 11.49 -8.10
N VAL A 41 21.03 10.43 -7.76
CA VAL A 41 19.79 10.54 -6.96
C VAL A 41 20.10 10.96 -5.52
N VAL A 42 21.18 10.45 -4.92
CA VAL A 42 21.65 10.84 -3.58
C VAL A 42 22.10 12.30 -3.55
N GLN A 43 22.87 12.74 -4.54
CA GLN A 43 23.39 14.11 -4.59
C GLN A 43 22.29 15.13 -4.83
N ASN A 44 21.30 14.82 -5.67
CA ASN A 44 20.13 15.67 -5.87
C ASN A 44 19.26 15.75 -4.62
N ALA A 45 18.99 14.62 -3.95
CA ALA A 45 18.21 14.61 -2.72
C ALA A 45 18.88 15.38 -1.57
N LEU A 46 20.22 15.28 -1.43
CA LEU A 46 20.97 16.02 -0.40
C LEU A 46 20.99 17.54 -0.67
N THR A 47 21.12 17.94 -1.93
CA THR A 47 21.05 19.35 -2.33
C THR A 47 19.66 19.91 -2.04
N GLU A 48 18.63 19.16 -2.41
CA GLU A 48 17.23 19.52 -2.18
C GLU A 48 16.83 19.59 -0.69
N LEU A 49 17.36 18.68 0.14
CA LEU A 49 17.15 18.71 1.60
C LEU A 49 17.84 19.92 2.25
N THR A 50 19.04 20.27 1.81
CA THR A 50 19.77 21.47 2.26
C THR A 50 19.00 22.74 1.89
N ASP A 51 18.41 22.78 0.70
CA ASP A 51 17.56 23.89 0.27
C ASP A 51 16.22 23.95 1.04
N LEU A 52 15.77 22.86 1.67
CA LEU A 52 14.57 22.84 2.50
C LEU A 52 14.87 23.39 3.90
N GLU A 53 16.00 23.00 4.48
CA GLU A 53 16.46 23.51 5.79
C GLU A 53 16.65 25.04 5.75
N ASN A 54 17.21 25.55 4.65
CA ASN A 54 17.41 26.98 4.46
C ASN A 54 16.13 27.78 4.21
N ASN A 55 15.06 27.16 3.70
CA ASN A 55 13.82 27.84 3.28
C ASN A 55 12.58 27.39 4.07
N LEU A 56 12.73 26.63 5.15
CA LEU A 56 11.64 26.03 5.92
C LEU A 56 10.65 27.09 6.44
N LEU A 57 11.15 28.27 6.80
CA LEU A 57 10.34 29.39 7.30
C LEU A 57 9.47 30.03 6.21
N ASP A 58 9.96 30.13 4.97
CA ASP A 58 9.19 30.66 3.83
C ASP A 58 8.18 29.65 3.27
N VAL A 59 8.43 28.36 3.44
CA VAL A 59 7.48 27.28 3.08
C VAL A 59 6.32 27.20 4.08
N ILE A 60 6.60 27.36 5.38
CA ILE A 60 5.59 27.26 6.45
C ILE A 60 4.80 28.58 6.63
N SER A 61 5.37 29.72 6.27
CA SER A 61 4.71 31.03 6.37
C SER A 61 5.17 31.95 5.24
N PRO A 62 4.66 31.77 4.01
CA PRO A 62 5.08 32.59 2.89
C PRO A 62 4.66 34.04 3.14
N SER A 63 5.66 34.93 3.24
CA SER A 63 5.45 36.37 3.27
C SER A 63 4.88 36.81 1.91
N SER A 64 3.56 36.96 1.86
CA SER A 64 2.81 37.57 0.73
C SER A 64 3.08 36.96 -0.66
N GLY A 65 2.63 35.72 -0.88
CA GLY A 65 2.52 35.10 -2.20
C GLY A 65 1.07 34.84 -2.60
N SER A 66 0.79 34.83 -3.91
CA SER A 66 -0.51 34.44 -4.48
C SER A 66 -0.83 32.97 -4.15
N GLN A 67 -2.09 32.54 -4.32
CA GLN A 67 -2.47 31.15 -4.01
C GLN A 67 -1.71 30.13 -4.89
N GLU A 68 -1.37 30.51 -6.13
CA GLU A 68 -0.52 29.72 -7.03
C GLU A 68 0.93 29.56 -6.49
N ASP A 69 1.48 30.58 -5.82
CA ASP A 69 2.83 30.52 -5.22
C ASP A 69 2.86 29.58 -4.00
N LYS A 70 1.77 29.56 -3.22
CA LYS A 70 1.62 28.63 -2.09
C LYS A 70 1.49 27.19 -2.58
N ASP A 71 0.77 26.99 -3.69
CA ASP A 71 0.59 25.66 -4.28
C ASP A 71 1.89 25.09 -4.83
N SER A 72 2.75 25.94 -5.38
CA SER A 72 4.08 25.58 -5.85
C SER A 72 5.02 25.14 -4.71
N ASN A 73 4.98 25.84 -3.56
CA ASN A 73 5.90 25.61 -2.45
C ASN A 73 5.66 24.27 -1.70
N TYR A 74 4.41 23.87 -1.47
CA TYR A 74 4.15 22.57 -0.84
C TYR A 74 4.47 21.42 -1.79
N LEU A 75 4.18 21.55 -3.10
CA LEU A 75 4.52 20.51 -4.08
C LEU A 75 6.03 20.30 -4.13
N LEU A 76 6.81 21.39 -4.11
CA LEU A 76 8.25 21.31 -4.01
C LEU A 76 8.69 20.57 -2.74
N ALA A 77 8.14 20.89 -1.57
CA ALA A 77 8.45 20.19 -0.33
C ALA A 77 8.13 18.68 -0.40
N VAL A 78 6.97 18.31 -0.96
CA VAL A 78 6.56 16.92 -1.18
C VAL A 78 7.56 16.20 -2.08
N ARG A 79 7.97 16.80 -3.20
CA ARG A 79 8.95 16.20 -4.12
C ARG A 79 10.31 15.94 -3.45
N ARG A 80 10.78 16.88 -2.62
CA ARG A 80 12.02 16.72 -1.86
C ARG A 80 11.94 15.57 -0.86
N LEU A 81 10.80 15.45 -0.16
CA LEU A 81 10.54 14.33 0.74
C LEU A 81 10.46 13.00 -0.01
N GLN A 82 9.87 12.96 -1.21
CA GLN A 82 9.86 11.76 -2.06
C GLN A 82 11.27 11.37 -2.51
N ASN A 83 12.14 12.34 -2.81
CA ASN A 83 13.53 12.06 -3.17
C ASN A 83 14.33 11.53 -1.97
N ALA A 84 14.20 12.16 -0.80
CA ALA A 84 14.79 11.69 0.44
C ALA A 84 14.31 10.28 0.82
N MET A 85 13.01 10.01 0.67
CA MET A 85 12.41 8.68 0.83
C MET A 85 13.09 7.66 -0.07
N LYS A 86 13.19 7.92 -1.39
CA LYS A 86 13.82 7.01 -2.35
C LYS A 86 15.26 6.67 -1.94
N VAL A 87 16.03 7.70 -1.62
CA VAL A 87 17.44 7.55 -1.21
C VAL A 87 17.55 6.71 0.06
N ALA A 88 16.82 7.07 1.12
CA ALA A 88 16.90 6.39 2.40
C ALA A 88 16.45 4.92 2.30
N LEU A 89 15.36 4.64 1.58
CA LEU A 89 14.89 3.27 1.35
C LEU A 89 15.91 2.43 0.57
N LEU A 90 16.43 2.95 -0.54
CA LEU A 90 17.36 2.21 -1.39
C LEU A 90 18.73 2.03 -0.72
N ASP A 91 19.26 3.08 -0.10
CA ASP A 91 20.56 3.03 0.56
C ASP A 91 20.51 2.18 1.84
N GLY A 92 19.47 2.35 2.66
CA GLY A 92 19.26 1.53 3.85
C GLY A 92 19.10 0.05 3.51
N ALA A 93 18.29 -0.29 2.50
CA ALA A 93 18.15 -1.67 2.04
C ALA A 93 19.47 -2.23 1.49
N ARG A 94 20.22 -1.46 0.69
CA ARG A 94 21.50 -1.87 0.10
C ARG A 94 22.57 -2.12 1.16
N LYS A 95 22.70 -1.20 2.12
CA LYS A 95 23.68 -1.27 3.22
C LYS A 95 23.21 -2.16 4.37
N LYS A 96 21.98 -2.67 4.30
CA LYS A 96 21.30 -3.40 5.39
C LYS A 96 21.24 -2.59 6.68
N ASP A 97 21.17 -1.28 6.55
CA ASP A 97 20.93 -0.37 7.65
C ASP A 97 19.42 -0.16 7.79
N PHE A 98 18.83 -0.85 8.75
CA PHE A 98 17.39 -0.80 8.99
C PHE A 98 16.95 0.58 9.46
N LYS A 99 17.80 1.32 10.20
CA LYS A 99 17.44 2.65 10.69
C LYS A 99 17.29 3.63 9.52
N THR A 100 18.27 3.67 8.62
CA THR A 100 18.19 4.48 7.39
C THR A 100 17.00 4.06 6.53
N PHE A 101 16.73 2.76 6.44
CA PHE A 101 15.53 2.29 5.73
C PHE A 101 14.23 2.78 6.38
N GLU A 102 14.12 2.79 7.72
CA GLU A 102 12.96 3.32 8.43
C GLU A 102 12.77 4.83 8.26
N GLU A 103 13.86 5.59 8.17
CA GLU A 103 13.80 7.03 7.86
C GLU A 103 13.11 7.28 6.51
N GLY A 104 13.30 6.39 5.54
CA GLY A 104 12.58 6.40 4.28
C GLY A 104 11.04 6.36 4.44
N PHE A 105 10.52 5.57 5.38
CA PHE A 105 9.09 5.53 5.68
C PHE A 105 8.62 6.82 6.37
N ASN A 106 9.46 7.43 7.20
CA ASN A 106 9.13 8.70 7.84
C ASN A 106 9.02 9.83 6.80
N PHE A 107 9.95 9.89 5.83
CA PHE A 107 9.86 10.85 4.73
C PHE A 107 8.59 10.64 3.89
N TYR A 108 8.22 9.39 3.60
CA TYR A 108 6.96 9.07 2.94
C TYR A 108 5.74 9.57 3.73
N ASN A 109 5.66 9.26 5.03
CA ASN A 109 4.52 9.64 5.87
C ASN A 109 4.38 11.17 5.95
N ASN A 110 5.50 11.90 6.08
CA ASN A 110 5.50 13.36 6.07
C ASN A 110 5.03 13.92 4.72
N ALA A 111 5.48 13.35 3.60
CA ALA A 111 5.03 13.74 2.27
C ALA A 111 3.53 13.49 2.10
N LEU A 112 3.05 12.34 2.56
CA LEU A 112 1.64 11.96 2.52
C LEU A 112 0.78 12.88 3.39
N GLU A 113 1.23 13.26 4.57
CA GLU A 113 0.53 14.20 5.46
C GLU A 113 0.36 15.57 4.81
N ILE A 114 1.45 16.13 4.28
CA ILE A 114 1.44 17.43 3.59
C ILE A 114 0.49 17.39 2.39
N ILE A 115 0.60 16.37 1.53
CA ILE A 115 -0.22 16.33 0.31
C ILE A 115 -1.69 16.02 0.63
N THR A 116 -1.98 15.24 1.67
CA THR A 116 -3.36 14.95 2.09
C THR A 116 -4.06 16.22 2.56
N ALA A 117 -3.35 17.16 3.19
CA ALA A 117 -3.89 18.45 3.61
C ALA A 117 -4.36 19.32 2.43
N THR A 118 -3.91 19.05 1.21
CA THR A 118 -4.34 19.74 -0.02
C THR A 118 -5.68 19.23 -0.55
N GLY A 119 -6.06 17.99 -0.20
CA GLY A 119 -7.27 17.33 -0.72
C GLY A 119 -7.18 16.90 -2.20
N ILE A 120 -6.02 17.04 -2.86
CA ILE A 120 -5.85 16.69 -4.27
C ILE A 120 -5.51 15.19 -4.39
N GLN A 121 -6.54 14.39 -4.72
CA GLN A 121 -6.43 12.94 -4.77
C GLN A 121 -5.36 12.42 -5.75
N SER A 122 -5.19 13.05 -6.91
CA SER A 122 -4.20 12.64 -7.91
C SER A 122 -2.76 12.75 -7.40
N GLU A 123 -2.46 13.75 -6.58
CA GLU A 123 -1.13 13.93 -5.98
C GLU A 123 -0.91 12.95 -4.84
N ILE A 124 -1.94 12.66 -4.04
CA ILE A 124 -1.92 11.57 -3.04
C ILE A 124 -1.58 10.24 -3.72
N ASP A 125 -2.29 9.91 -4.80
CA ASP A 125 -2.08 8.68 -5.57
C ASP A 125 -0.67 8.61 -6.16
N GLN A 126 -0.13 9.75 -6.62
CA GLN A 126 1.24 9.81 -7.13
C GLN A 126 2.27 9.53 -6.02
N VAL A 127 2.11 10.12 -4.84
CA VAL A 127 3.00 9.88 -3.70
C VAL A 127 3.00 8.41 -3.30
N MET A 128 1.81 7.80 -3.20
CA MET A 128 1.68 6.36 -2.92
C MET A 128 2.30 5.48 -4.02
N SER A 129 2.10 5.85 -5.28
CA SER A 129 2.63 5.10 -6.43
C SER A 129 4.16 5.13 -6.49
N GLU A 130 4.79 6.28 -6.26
CA GLU A 130 6.26 6.39 -6.25
C GLU A 130 6.87 5.62 -5.08
N PHE A 131 6.22 5.63 -3.92
CA PHE A 131 6.62 4.82 -2.78
C PHE A 131 6.53 3.33 -3.09
N ALA A 132 5.40 2.86 -3.63
CA ALA A 132 5.22 1.47 -4.05
C ALA A 132 6.28 1.03 -5.08
N GLN A 133 6.55 1.83 -6.12
CA GLN A 133 7.59 1.52 -7.10
C GLN A 133 8.97 1.37 -6.45
N THR A 134 9.29 2.19 -5.47
CA THR A 134 10.56 2.11 -4.74
C THR A 134 10.64 0.84 -3.91
N LEU A 135 9.57 0.48 -3.19
CA LEU A 135 9.51 -0.77 -2.43
C LEU A 135 9.61 -2.00 -3.34
N ILE A 136 8.97 -2.00 -4.50
CA ILE A 136 9.08 -3.07 -5.51
C ILE A 136 10.55 -3.24 -5.91
N LYS A 137 11.23 -2.15 -6.28
CA LYS A 137 12.67 -2.18 -6.64
C LYS A 137 13.53 -2.80 -5.54
N ILE A 138 13.15 -2.69 -4.27
CA ILE A 138 13.88 -3.24 -3.14
C ILE A 138 13.68 -4.75 -3.02
N ILE A 139 12.45 -5.24 -3.20
CA ILE A 139 12.09 -6.65 -3.01
C ILE A 139 12.28 -7.54 -4.24
N THR A 140 12.52 -6.96 -5.42
CA THR A 140 12.77 -7.71 -6.67
C THR A 140 14.26 -7.95 -6.94
N LYS A 141 15.19 -7.34 -6.20
CA LYS A 141 16.62 -7.58 -6.41
C LYS A 141 17.00 -9.03 -6.09
N PRO A 142 17.70 -9.75 -7.00
CA PRO A 142 18.03 -11.16 -6.82
C PRO A 142 18.85 -11.45 -5.55
N GLU A 143 19.77 -10.54 -5.21
CA GLU A 143 20.66 -10.61 -4.05
C GLU A 143 19.92 -10.61 -2.69
N ASN A 144 18.68 -10.13 -2.68
CA ASN A 144 17.87 -9.98 -1.47
C ASN A 144 17.03 -11.22 -1.14
N ILE A 145 16.78 -12.10 -2.12
CA ILE A 145 15.76 -13.17 -2.02
C ILE A 145 16.17 -14.28 -1.03
N LYS A 146 17.46 -14.48 -0.79
CA LYS A 146 17.97 -15.56 0.07
C LYS A 146 18.71 -15.08 1.33
N ASN A 147 18.86 -13.77 1.52
CA ASN A 147 19.60 -13.23 2.66
C ASN A 147 18.70 -13.10 3.90
N PRO A 148 18.96 -13.82 5.00
CA PRO A 148 18.18 -13.72 6.24
C PRO A 148 18.18 -12.32 6.85
N GLU A 149 19.28 -11.57 6.74
CA GLU A 149 19.40 -10.19 7.23
C GLU A 149 18.46 -9.22 6.50
N PHE A 150 18.05 -9.59 5.28
CA PHE A 150 17.15 -8.78 4.47
C PHE A 150 15.67 -8.99 4.83
N LYS A 151 15.34 -10.05 5.59
CA LYS A 151 13.94 -10.38 5.95
C LYS A 151 13.17 -9.21 6.58
N PRO A 152 13.72 -8.41 7.52
CA PRO A 152 12.99 -7.28 8.09
C PRO A 152 12.61 -6.22 7.05
N PHE A 153 13.52 -5.94 6.10
CA PHE A 153 13.29 -4.99 5.01
C PHE A 153 12.22 -5.52 4.05
N ALA A 154 12.36 -6.78 3.62
CA ALA A 154 11.39 -7.43 2.74
C ALA A 154 10.01 -7.53 3.39
N PHE A 155 9.93 -7.86 4.67
CA PHE A 155 8.69 -7.92 5.43
C PHE A 155 8.00 -6.55 5.44
N LYS A 156 8.72 -5.50 5.88
CA LYS A 156 8.16 -4.15 5.98
C LYS A 156 7.75 -3.58 4.61
N ALA A 157 8.55 -3.85 3.57
CA ALA A 157 8.21 -3.48 2.19
C ALA A 157 6.97 -4.23 1.67
N CYS A 158 6.89 -5.56 1.84
CA CYS A 158 5.73 -6.33 1.39
C CYS A 158 4.45 -5.91 2.12
N LYS A 159 4.54 -5.69 3.43
CA LYS A 159 3.40 -5.21 4.22
C LYS A 159 2.84 -3.89 3.68
N ASN A 160 3.72 -2.91 3.46
CA ASN A 160 3.28 -1.59 2.98
C ASN A 160 2.81 -1.63 1.52
N LEU A 161 3.41 -2.48 0.68
CA LEU A 161 2.90 -2.72 -0.67
C LEU A 161 1.48 -3.26 -0.65
N ALA A 162 1.19 -4.22 0.23
CA ALA A 162 -0.16 -4.75 0.39
C ALA A 162 -1.16 -3.63 0.75
N GLU A 163 -0.85 -2.85 1.80
CA GLU A 163 -1.70 -1.72 2.23
C GLU A 163 -1.94 -0.67 1.11
N ILE A 164 -0.93 -0.39 0.28
CA ILE A 164 -1.09 0.51 -0.88
C ILE A 164 -1.98 -0.10 -1.95
N TYR A 165 -1.82 -1.39 -2.26
CA TYR A 165 -2.67 -2.07 -3.24
C TYR A 165 -4.10 -2.27 -2.73
N ASP A 166 -4.32 -2.40 -1.41
CA ASP A 166 -5.65 -2.37 -0.78
C ASP A 166 -6.32 -1.02 -0.98
N TYR A 167 -5.57 0.06 -0.78
CA TYR A 167 -6.03 1.43 -1.02
C TYR A 167 -6.52 1.61 -2.47
N PHE A 168 -5.73 1.11 -3.44
CA PHE A 168 -6.10 1.10 -4.85
C PHE A 168 -7.10 0.00 -5.24
N LYS A 169 -7.65 -0.74 -4.26
CA LYS A 169 -8.61 -1.84 -4.44
C LYS A 169 -8.11 -2.95 -5.38
N ASN A 170 -6.80 -3.11 -5.50
CA ASN A 170 -6.16 -4.20 -6.24
C ASN A 170 -5.87 -5.38 -5.30
N PHE A 171 -6.95 -5.98 -4.82
CA PHE A 171 -6.90 -7.04 -3.81
C PHE A 171 -6.17 -8.31 -4.30
N GLU A 172 -6.06 -8.53 -5.62
CA GLU A 172 -5.33 -9.69 -6.14
C GLU A 172 -3.82 -9.55 -5.89
N ILE A 173 -3.28 -8.33 -6.11
CA ILE A 173 -1.88 -8.03 -5.84
C ILE A 173 -1.65 -7.87 -4.35
N SER A 174 -2.56 -7.20 -3.63
CA SER A 174 -2.45 -7.04 -2.18
C SER A 174 -2.37 -8.39 -1.46
N GLY A 175 -3.30 -9.31 -1.75
CA GLY A 175 -3.31 -10.64 -1.13
C GLY A 175 -2.00 -11.41 -1.37
N LYS A 176 -1.36 -11.25 -2.53
CA LYS A 176 -0.02 -11.84 -2.80
C LYS A 176 1.05 -11.24 -1.87
N PHE A 177 1.03 -9.92 -1.65
CA PHE A 177 1.99 -9.25 -0.76
C PHE A 177 1.74 -9.55 0.72
N HIS A 178 0.48 -9.59 1.18
CA HIS A 178 0.14 -10.07 2.52
C HIS A 178 0.63 -11.51 2.76
N ASN A 179 0.40 -12.41 1.81
CA ASN A 179 0.91 -13.78 1.88
C ASN A 179 2.44 -13.85 1.94
N ARG A 180 3.12 -13.01 1.15
CA ARG A 180 4.58 -12.92 1.15
C ARG A 180 5.10 -12.36 2.48
N ALA A 181 4.49 -11.31 3.02
CA ALA A 181 4.84 -10.73 4.32
C ALA A 181 4.69 -11.76 5.45
N ALA A 182 3.57 -12.48 5.49
CA ALA A 182 3.33 -13.54 6.46
C ALA A 182 4.42 -14.63 6.42
N GLY A 183 4.82 -15.06 5.23
CA GLY A 183 5.85 -16.08 5.04
C GLY A 183 7.27 -15.63 5.44
N LEU A 184 7.52 -14.31 5.52
CA LEU A 184 8.82 -13.76 5.87
C LEU A 184 9.05 -13.68 7.39
N ILE A 185 7.99 -13.67 8.21
CA ILE A 185 8.05 -13.40 9.66
C ILE A 185 7.61 -14.60 10.53
N SER A 186 8.14 -15.78 10.24
CA SER A 186 7.79 -17.02 10.97
C SER A 186 8.09 -16.98 12.48
N ASP A 187 8.98 -16.10 12.91
CA ASP A 187 9.39 -15.84 14.29
C ASP A 187 8.41 -14.98 15.09
N ASN A 188 7.45 -14.31 14.42
CA ASN A 188 6.31 -13.66 15.05
C ASN A 188 4.98 -14.24 14.56
N PRO A 189 4.54 -15.39 15.12
CA PRO A 189 3.39 -16.14 14.63
C PRO A 189 2.10 -15.32 14.57
N LEU A 190 1.88 -14.43 15.55
CA LEU A 190 0.68 -13.61 15.59
C LEU A 190 0.62 -12.63 14.41
N ILE A 191 1.73 -11.93 14.13
CA ILE A 191 1.77 -10.97 13.02
C ILE A 191 1.63 -11.70 11.69
N ALA A 192 2.30 -12.85 11.52
CA ALA A 192 2.15 -13.67 10.31
C ALA A 192 0.69 -14.11 10.08
N GLU A 193 -0.01 -14.53 11.13
CA GLU A 193 -1.43 -14.92 11.04
C GLU A 193 -2.33 -13.73 10.68
N LEU A 194 -2.06 -12.53 11.19
CA LEU A 194 -2.82 -11.33 10.85
C LEU A 194 -2.59 -10.90 9.39
N GLU A 195 -1.38 -11.06 8.86
CA GLU A 195 -1.10 -10.87 7.43
C GLU A 195 -1.84 -11.91 6.58
N TYR A 196 -1.87 -13.19 7.00
CA TYR A 196 -2.68 -14.19 6.33
C TYR A 196 -4.18 -13.91 6.41
N PHE A 197 -4.66 -13.36 7.52
CA PHE A 197 -6.07 -12.97 7.67
C PHE A 197 -6.46 -11.80 6.76
N GLN A 198 -5.59 -10.81 6.56
CA GLN A 198 -5.83 -9.74 5.58
C GLN A 198 -5.96 -10.31 4.16
N SER A 199 -5.07 -11.23 3.77
CA SER A 199 -5.19 -11.98 2.51
C SER A 199 -6.49 -12.79 2.38
N VAL A 200 -7.03 -13.34 3.48
CA VAL A 200 -8.38 -13.94 3.48
C VAL A 200 -9.44 -12.89 3.14
N ILE A 201 -9.38 -11.71 3.77
CA ILE A 201 -10.34 -10.62 3.51
C ILE A 201 -10.26 -10.17 2.05
N ASP A 202 -9.05 -10.04 1.48
CA ASP A 202 -8.84 -9.67 0.07
C ASP A 202 -9.52 -10.65 -0.89
N TYR A 203 -9.37 -11.96 -0.65
CA TYR A 203 -10.03 -12.96 -1.48
C TYR A 203 -11.56 -12.91 -1.34
N PHE A 204 -12.08 -12.58 -0.16
CA PHE A 204 -13.51 -12.31 -0.01
C PHE A 204 -13.96 -11.07 -0.79
N LEU A 205 -13.17 -9.98 -0.77
CA LEU A 205 -13.44 -8.77 -1.55
C LEU A 205 -13.45 -9.06 -3.05
N LEU A 206 -12.62 -9.99 -3.53
CA LEU A 206 -12.59 -10.48 -4.92
C LEU A 206 -13.69 -11.49 -5.29
N ASN A 207 -14.49 -11.97 -4.35
CA ASN A 207 -15.38 -13.14 -4.53
C ASN A 207 -14.68 -14.46 -4.83
N ASP A 208 -13.39 -14.58 -4.54
CA ASP A 208 -12.65 -15.82 -4.72
C ASP A 208 -12.78 -16.70 -3.45
N LEU A 209 -13.97 -17.24 -3.23
CA LEU A 209 -14.28 -18.07 -2.05
C LEU A 209 -13.36 -19.29 -1.93
N LYS A 210 -12.92 -19.84 -3.07
CA LYS A 210 -11.98 -20.97 -3.08
C LYS A 210 -10.65 -20.56 -2.47
N LYS A 211 -10.03 -19.48 -2.96
CA LYS A 211 -8.77 -18.98 -2.39
C LYS A 211 -8.94 -18.49 -0.96
N ALA A 212 -10.06 -17.84 -0.62
CA ALA A 212 -10.35 -17.41 0.75
C ALA A 212 -10.37 -18.59 1.73
N ASN A 213 -11.00 -19.71 1.36
CA ASN A 213 -11.04 -20.92 2.18
C ASN A 213 -9.67 -21.62 2.26
N GLU A 214 -8.96 -21.75 1.14
CA GLU A 214 -7.59 -22.30 1.11
C GLU A 214 -6.64 -21.48 2.00
N GLN A 215 -6.81 -20.16 2.00
CA GLN A 215 -6.02 -19.25 2.79
C GLN A 215 -6.42 -19.30 4.28
N SER A 216 -7.71 -19.38 4.58
CA SER A 216 -8.22 -19.53 5.96
C SER A 216 -7.72 -20.81 6.62
N ALA A 217 -7.55 -21.89 5.85
CA ALA A 217 -7.00 -23.14 6.35
C ALA A 217 -5.53 -23.05 6.82
N LYS A 218 -4.80 -22.00 6.44
CA LYS A 218 -3.42 -21.75 6.91
C LYS A 218 -3.38 -21.13 8.31
N LEU A 219 -4.50 -20.56 8.77
CA LEU A 219 -4.63 -19.94 10.07
C LEU A 219 -4.63 -21.03 11.17
N LYS A 220 -3.85 -20.80 12.23
CA LYS A 220 -3.70 -21.71 13.37
C LYS A 220 -4.07 -21.04 14.68
N PHE A 221 -4.08 -19.71 14.73
CA PHE A 221 -4.47 -18.98 15.92
C PHE A 221 -5.99 -19.04 16.08
N LYS A 222 -6.46 -19.74 17.12
CA LYS A 222 -7.89 -20.01 17.37
C LYS A 222 -8.77 -18.75 17.22
N HIS A 223 -8.33 -17.62 17.76
CA HIS A 223 -9.09 -16.36 17.65
C HIS A 223 -9.19 -15.85 16.21
N ILE A 224 -8.12 -15.94 15.43
CA ILE A 224 -8.08 -15.48 14.04
C ILE A 224 -8.87 -16.44 13.13
N VAL A 225 -8.81 -17.75 13.40
CA VAL A 225 -9.69 -18.74 12.74
C VAL A 225 -11.16 -18.42 12.99
N ILE A 226 -11.53 -18.07 14.22
CA ILE A 226 -12.90 -17.63 14.54
C ILE A 226 -13.28 -16.39 13.73
N PHE A 227 -12.37 -15.41 13.58
CA PHE A 227 -12.65 -14.22 12.77
C PHE A 227 -12.91 -14.57 11.29
N ALA A 228 -12.15 -15.48 10.69
CA ALA A 228 -12.36 -15.94 9.32
C ALA A 228 -13.71 -16.67 9.14
N ASN A 229 -14.10 -17.48 10.14
CA ASN A 229 -15.41 -18.14 10.15
C ASN A 229 -16.55 -17.13 10.31
N ASP A 230 -16.44 -16.21 11.27
CA ASP A 230 -17.42 -15.14 11.50
C ASP A 230 -17.59 -14.27 10.23
N LEU A 231 -16.49 -14.01 9.50
CA LEU A 231 -16.50 -13.28 8.22
C LEU A 231 -17.25 -14.04 7.13
N THR A 232 -17.04 -15.36 7.05
CA THR A 232 -17.77 -16.24 6.12
C THR A 232 -19.27 -16.23 6.43
N THR A 233 -19.65 -16.33 7.70
CA THR A 233 -21.04 -16.24 8.15
C THR A 233 -21.63 -14.87 7.85
N ALA A 234 -20.90 -13.79 8.11
CA ALA A 234 -21.35 -12.42 7.83
C ALA A 234 -21.73 -12.23 6.35
N LEU A 235 -20.92 -12.76 5.44
CA LEU A 235 -21.16 -12.70 4.00
C LEU A 235 -22.34 -13.58 3.56
N ASN A 236 -22.39 -14.83 4.01
CA ASN A 236 -23.43 -15.78 3.61
C ASN A 236 -24.82 -15.40 4.15
N GLU A 237 -24.87 -14.89 5.38
CA GLU A 237 -26.12 -14.55 6.07
C GLU A 237 -26.44 -13.05 5.99
N THR A 238 -25.62 -12.26 5.29
CA THR A 238 -25.77 -10.80 5.16
C THR A 238 -25.89 -10.07 6.51
N LYS A 239 -25.01 -10.42 7.46
CA LYS A 239 -25.00 -9.91 8.84
C LYS A 239 -23.83 -8.94 9.07
N PRO A 240 -23.97 -7.63 8.80
CA PRO A 240 -22.88 -6.67 8.97
C PRO A 240 -22.44 -6.50 10.43
N GLU A 241 -23.26 -6.88 11.41
CA GLU A 241 -22.95 -6.78 12.84
C GLU A 241 -21.84 -7.75 13.26
N LEU A 242 -21.68 -8.88 12.54
CA LEU A 242 -20.58 -9.80 12.77
C LEU A 242 -19.23 -9.17 12.38
N ILE A 243 -19.21 -8.28 11.39
CA ILE A 243 -18.01 -7.51 11.03
C ILE A 243 -17.62 -6.57 12.17
N ASP A 244 -18.58 -5.90 12.80
CA ASP A 244 -18.35 -5.02 13.94
C ASP A 244 -17.75 -5.78 15.14
N GLN A 245 -18.22 -7.02 15.37
CA GLN A 245 -17.66 -7.88 16.41
C GLN A 245 -16.22 -8.30 16.11
N ILE A 246 -15.89 -8.60 14.85
CA ILE A 246 -14.51 -8.91 14.45
C ILE A 246 -13.62 -7.68 14.66
N GLN A 247 -14.04 -6.50 14.20
CA GLN A 247 -13.29 -5.24 14.37
C GLN A 247 -13.00 -4.96 15.83
N ALA A 248 -14.01 -5.00 16.71
CA ALA A 248 -13.83 -4.76 18.14
C ALA A 248 -12.83 -5.74 18.78
N LYS A 249 -12.89 -7.03 18.42
CA LYS A 249 -11.94 -8.03 18.92
C LYS A 249 -10.51 -7.78 18.42
N ILE A 250 -10.36 -7.34 17.16
CA ILE A 250 -9.06 -7.03 16.57
C ILE A 250 -8.45 -5.77 17.20
N GLU A 251 -9.25 -4.73 17.45
CA GLU A 251 -8.80 -3.52 18.14
C GLU A 251 -8.32 -3.81 19.57
N VAL A 252 -9.06 -4.64 20.31
CA VAL A 252 -8.63 -5.11 21.65
C VAL A 252 -7.31 -5.89 21.55
N LEU A 253 -7.20 -6.80 20.59
CA LEU A 253 -5.98 -7.58 20.37
C LEU A 253 -4.80 -6.67 20.00
N ALA A 254 -5.03 -5.65 19.17
CA ALA A 254 -4.07 -4.64 18.76
C ALA A 254 -3.56 -3.83 19.95
N ALA A 255 -4.46 -3.35 20.81
CA ALA A 255 -4.11 -2.63 22.02
C ALA A 255 -3.29 -3.50 23.00
N GLN A 256 -3.66 -4.78 23.15
CA GLN A 256 -2.95 -5.71 24.04
C GLN A 256 -1.58 -6.14 23.54
N LYS A 257 -1.38 -6.19 22.22
CA LYS A 257 -0.17 -6.74 21.59
C LYS A 257 0.69 -5.68 20.89
N GLY A 258 0.27 -4.43 20.89
CA GLY A 258 1.04 -3.30 20.38
C GLY A 258 1.23 -3.30 18.87
N PHE A 259 0.22 -3.70 18.10
CA PHE A 259 0.26 -3.60 16.63
C PHE A 259 -0.79 -2.64 16.08
N ASN A 260 -0.61 -2.21 14.83
CA ASN A 260 -1.55 -1.33 14.14
C ASN A 260 -2.61 -2.16 13.39
N ALA A 261 -3.89 -1.98 13.73
CA ALA A 261 -5.03 -2.66 13.12
C ALA A 261 -5.77 -1.84 12.05
N LYS A 262 -5.25 -0.67 11.65
CA LYS A 262 -5.94 0.25 10.73
C LYS A 262 -6.30 -0.42 9.40
N ASN A 263 -5.35 -1.13 8.76
CA ASN A 263 -5.61 -1.76 7.46
C ASN A 263 -6.65 -2.88 7.54
N ILE A 264 -6.56 -3.76 8.55
CA ILE A 264 -7.57 -4.82 8.76
C ILE A 264 -8.96 -4.19 8.95
N THR A 265 -9.05 -3.11 9.73
CA THR A 265 -10.31 -2.42 9.99
C THR A 265 -10.87 -1.77 8.72
N PHE A 266 -10.01 -1.16 7.91
CA PHE A 266 -10.34 -0.62 6.59
C PHE A 266 -10.91 -1.72 5.67
N LEU A 267 -10.21 -2.85 5.51
CA LEU A 267 -10.67 -3.98 4.68
C LEU A 267 -12.00 -4.57 5.17
N LEU A 268 -12.18 -4.70 6.49
CA LEU A 268 -13.45 -5.15 7.08
C LEU A 268 -14.59 -4.17 6.80
N ASN A 269 -14.34 -2.85 6.83
CA ASN A 269 -15.35 -1.86 6.45
C ASN A 269 -15.76 -2.00 4.98
N LEU A 270 -14.83 -2.28 4.07
CA LEU A 270 -15.16 -2.55 2.66
C LEU A 270 -16.08 -3.77 2.52
N ILE A 271 -15.84 -4.85 3.28
CA ILE A 271 -16.75 -6.01 3.32
C ILE A 271 -18.12 -5.60 3.87
N LYS A 272 -18.16 -4.84 4.96
CA LYS A 272 -19.39 -4.38 5.59
C LYS A 272 -20.25 -3.56 4.64
N ASP A 273 -19.64 -2.61 3.93
CA ASP A 273 -20.34 -1.76 2.96
C ASP A 273 -20.89 -2.60 1.82
N ARG A 274 -20.11 -3.59 1.35
CA ARG A 274 -20.54 -4.54 0.33
C ARG A 274 -21.76 -5.39 0.76
N ILE A 275 -21.82 -5.83 2.02
CA ILE A 275 -22.98 -6.55 2.57
C ILE A 275 -24.21 -5.64 2.63
N LYS A 276 -24.04 -4.37 3.02
CA LYS A 276 -25.16 -3.41 3.05
C LYS A 276 -25.70 -3.15 1.65
N GLU A 277 -24.83 -2.95 0.67
CA GLU A 277 -25.23 -2.74 -0.73
C GLU A 277 -26.00 -3.93 -1.31
N SER A 278 -25.62 -5.17 -0.97
CA SER A 278 -26.35 -6.36 -1.43
C SER A 278 -27.73 -6.49 -0.75
N SER A 279 -27.84 -6.12 0.53
CA SER A 279 -29.13 -6.12 1.26
C SER A 279 -30.13 -5.07 0.73
N GLY A 280 -29.64 -3.90 0.28
CA GLY A 280 -30.47 -2.84 -0.30
C GLY A 280 -31.02 -3.14 -1.70
N LYS A 281 -30.33 -3.97 -2.49
CA LYS A 281 -30.81 -4.40 -3.82
C LYS A 281 -32.00 -5.36 -3.74
N VAL A 282 -32.13 -6.15 -2.66
CA VAL A 282 -33.25 -7.09 -2.46
C VAL A 282 -34.55 -6.36 -2.11
N THR A 283 -34.45 -5.22 -1.43
CA THR A 283 -35.62 -4.40 -1.02
C THR A 283 -36.18 -3.51 -2.14
N ALA A 284 -35.36 -3.14 -3.13
CA ALA A 284 -35.82 -2.30 -4.26
C ALA A 284 -36.64 -3.07 -5.34
N GLN A 285 -36.54 -4.40 -5.38
CA GLN A 285 -37.26 -5.23 -6.39
C GLN A 285 -38.62 -5.78 -5.92
N THR A 286 -39.01 -5.55 -4.66
CA THR A 286 -40.23 -6.16 -4.07
C THR A 286 -41.46 -5.25 -4.00
N ILE A 287 -41.44 -4.06 -4.60
CA ILE A 287 -42.63 -3.19 -4.70
C ILE A 287 -43.04 -2.97 -6.16
N LYS A 288 -43.60 -4.01 -6.78
CA LYS A 288 -44.68 -3.85 -7.76
C LYS A 288 -45.78 -4.84 -7.37
N ALA A 289 -46.75 -4.34 -6.62
CA ALA A 289 -48.03 -5.03 -6.49
C ALA A 289 -48.67 -5.14 -7.89
N PRO A 290 -49.29 -6.28 -8.23
CA PRO A 290 -50.09 -6.37 -9.45
C PRO A 290 -51.31 -5.46 -9.27
N SER A 291 -51.46 -4.46 -10.13
CA SER A 291 -52.71 -3.74 -10.30
C SER A 291 -53.60 -4.59 -11.20
N ASP A 292 -54.69 -5.11 -10.62
CA ASP A 292 -55.85 -5.65 -11.32
C ASP A 292 -56.48 -4.63 -12.29
#